data_AF-A0A4Q5QTC1-F1
#
_entry.id   AF-A0A4Q5QTC1-F1
#
_cell.length_a   1.000
_cell.length_b   1.000
_cell.length_c   1.000
_cell.angle_alpha   90.00
_cell.angle_beta   90.00
_cell.angle_gamma   90.00
#
_symmetry.space_group_name_H-M   'P 1'
#
loop_
_entity.id
_entity.type
_entity.pdbx_description
1 polymer ?
#
loop_
_entity_poly.entity_id
_entity_poly.type
_entity_poly.pdbx_seq_one_letter_code
_entity_poly.pdbx_strand_id
1 'polypeptide(L)'
;MKMAGMGGMNADKPMKMSGMSAASSPKPGMAAMPGMAPAKADSSQPAMPGMHMGKASQGISKTTSDEGGMKGMGGGKPMKMSGMAMAPLGTFNTGAKQLQAAFPQETLLDYTMLRAPRPTALPADRPVRTIQLYLTGNMFRYVWSINNTVLSRADKIAIRRGETVRFVLHNTTMMSHPMHLHGHYFRVVNGQGDHAPLKNTLNVASMDVVTIEFDANEYRDWFFHCHLLYHLNSGMARIIHYEGDSVRTDNPRLLSRFIGQDRALFPYASAQVQSQGTWLEGGVRNSYWLLRGEARFDWHGDYETETHLQRYLGTRQFVAVYAGLDFRDNSRYLNPGLTKRDENGKRLNSKDYRQVVCAGVRYFLPMLVWSDLRLDSGGKLRLQLEREGLPLTRHLRADLMVNTDREYRIDSYYIVGKYLALAGNYDSDYGWGAGVRIIY
;
A
#
# COMPACT_ATOMS: atom_id res chain seq x y z
N MET A 1 -26.63 -59.13 19.08
CA MET A 1 -27.74 -59.96 19.58
C MET A 1 -28.84 -59.03 20.09
N LYS A 2 -30.06 -59.25 19.58
CA LYS A 2 -31.41 -58.85 20.04
C LYS A 2 -31.75 -57.38 20.32
N MET A 3 -32.75 -56.96 19.55
CA MET A 3 -33.66 -55.82 19.71
C MET A 3 -34.47 -55.82 21.01
N ALA A 4 -34.97 -54.63 21.37
CA ALA A 4 -36.40 -54.27 21.47
C ALA A 4 -36.80 -53.59 22.79
N GLY A 5 -37.55 -52.49 22.67
CA GLY A 5 -38.27 -51.86 23.77
C GLY A 5 -38.75 -50.44 23.47
N MET A 6 -39.75 -50.28 22.61
CA MET A 6 -40.56 -49.06 22.52
C MET A 6 -41.66 -49.09 23.59
N GLY A 7 -42.00 -47.93 24.16
CA GLY A 7 -43.24 -47.76 24.91
C GLY A 7 -43.45 -46.34 25.47
N GLY A 8 -44.44 -45.64 24.91
CA GLY A 8 -45.37 -44.81 25.70
C GLY A 8 -45.10 -43.32 25.85
N MET A 9 -45.90 -42.51 25.15
CA MET A 9 -46.08 -41.06 25.29
C MET A 9 -46.79 -40.69 26.60
N ASN A 10 -46.47 -39.53 27.19
CA ASN A 10 -47.47 -38.54 27.59
C ASN A 10 -46.84 -37.17 27.88
N ALA A 11 -47.44 -36.14 27.29
CA ALA A 11 -47.19 -34.73 27.57
C ALA A 11 -48.02 -34.29 28.77
N ASP A 12 -47.42 -33.57 29.71
CA ASP A 12 -47.89 -32.26 30.18
C ASP A 12 -47.30 -31.85 31.54
N LYS A 13 -46.91 -30.58 31.58
CA LYS A 13 -46.64 -29.68 32.71
C LYS A 13 -45.20 -29.50 33.23
N PRO A 14 -44.89 -28.25 33.65
CA PRO A 14 -43.57 -27.65 33.51
C PRO A 14 -42.82 -27.63 34.85
N MET A 15 -41.51 -27.87 34.80
CA MET A 15 -40.64 -27.57 35.94
C MET A 15 -39.62 -26.48 35.58
N LYS A 16 -39.71 -25.38 36.34
CA LYS A 16 -38.63 -24.43 36.58
C LYS A 16 -37.36 -25.18 37.00
N MET A 17 -36.22 -24.86 36.41
CA MET A 17 -34.94 -24.91 37.12
C MET A 17 -34.11 -23.68 36.80
N SER A 18 -33.75 -23.02 37.88
CA SER A 18 -32.82 -21.92 38.06
C SER A 18 -31.39 -22.27 37.68
N GLY A 19 -30.66 -21.27 37.18
CA GLY A 19 -29.24 -21.09 37.46
C GLY A 19 -28.27 -21.80 36.52
N MET A 20 -27.66 -21.03 35.61
CA MET A 20 -26.21 -21.06 35.43
C MET A 20 -25.73 -19.77 34.77
N SER A 21 -24.72 -19.21 35.41
CA SER A 21 -24.10 -17.90 35.25
C SER A 21 -23.51 -17.62 33.87
N ALA A 22 -23.76 -16.40 33.38
CA ALA A 22 -23.00 -15.79 32.31
C ALA A 22 -21.60 -15.38 32.81
N ALA A 23 -20.55 -16.04 32.33
CA ALA A 23 -19.17 -15.59 32.47
C ALA A 23 -18.85 -14.60 31.33
N SER A 24 -18.88 -13.32 31.66
CA SER A 24 -18.44 -12.21 30.81
C SER A 24 -16.93 -12.25 30.59
N SER A 25 -16.49 -12.28 29.33
CA SER A 25 -15.07 -12.08 28.96
C SER A 25 -14.64 -10.61 29.19
N PRO A 26 -13.43 -10.35 29.72
CA PRO A 26 -13.02 -9.00 30.11
C PRO A 26 -12.58 -8.15 28.90
N LYS A 27 -13.11 -6.93 28.84
CA LYS A 27 -12.61 -5.81 28.03
C LYS A 27 -11.29 -5.29 28.64
N PRO A 28 -10.24 -4.99 27.85
CA PRO A 28 -9.12 -4.20 28.35
C PRO A 28 -9.54 -2.73 28.43
N GLY A 29 -9.62 -2.21 29.65
CA GLY A 29 -9.90 -0.80 29.93
C GLY A 29 -8.72 0.10 29.57
N MET A 30 -9.02 1.24 28.94
CA MET A 30 -8.11 2.38 28.90
C MET A 30 -8.18 3.08 30.27
N ALA A 31 -7.07 3.04 31.01
CA ALA A 31 -6.90 3.85 32.19
C ALA A 31 -6.76 5.33 31.77
N ALA A 32 -7.60 6.18 32.35
CA ALA A 32 -7.52 7.63 32.22
C ALA A 32 -6.33 8.17 33.02
N MET A 33 -5.52 9.03 32.39
CA MET A 33 -4.63 9.96 33.09
C MET A 33 -5.35 11.31 33.19
N PRO A 34 -5.50 11.90 34.39
CA PRO A 34 -6.10 13.21 34.57
C PRO A 34 -5.07 14.33 34.40
N GLY A 35 -5.43 15.39 33.68
CA GLY A 35 -4.69 16.65 33.69
C GLY A 35 -4.45 17.25 32.32
N MET A 36 -5.44 17.96 31.78
CA MET A 36 -5.29 19.19 31.00
C MET A 36 -6.70 19.71 30.68
N ALA A 37 -7.06 20.85 31.28
CA ALA A 37 -8.32 21.54 31.03
C ALA A 37 -8.41 22.02 29.56
N PRO A 38 -9.59 22.05 28.95
CA PRO A 38 -9.76 22.55 27.59
C PRO A 38 -9.57 24.07 27.56
N ALA A 39 -8.57 24.54 26.83
CA ALA A 39 -8.44 25.96 26.52
C ALA A 39 -9.60 26.40 25.61
N LYS A 40 -10.26 27.49 26.00
CA LYS A 40 -11.34 28.15 25.27
C LYS A 40 -10.86 28.55 23.88
N ALA A 41 -11.71 28.35 22.88
CA ALA A 41 -11.53 28.90 21.55
C ALA A 41 -11.56 30.43 21.62
N ASP A 42 -10.49 31.08 21.20
CA ASP A 42 -10.49 32.49 20.82
C ASP A 42 -10.40 32.59 19.30
N SER A 43 -11.40 33.23 18.73
CA SER A 43 -11.62 33.48 17.32
C SER A 43 -10.95 34.79 16.93
N SER A 44 -9.66 34.77 16.60
CA SER A 44 -9.01 35.89 15.91
C SER A 44 -7.67 35.51 15.29
N GLN A 45 -7.69 34.94 14.07
CA GLN A 45 -6.55 35.02 13.15
C GLN A 45 -7.01 35.30 11.71
N PRO A 46 -6.25 36.13 10.97
CA PRO A 46 -6.72 36.83 9.77
C PRO A 46 -6.84 35.91 8.53
N ALA A 47 -7.77 36.28 7.66
CA ALA A 47 -8.04 35.61 6.39
C ALA A 47 -6.81 35.58 5.47
N MET A 48 -6.45 34.39 4.99
CA MET A 48 -5.47 34.20 3.92
C MET A 48 -6.08 34.65 2.58
N PRO A 49 -5.39 35.49 1.77
CA PRO A 49 -5.87 35.86 0.44
C PRO A 49 -5.93 34.63 -0.49
N GLY A 50 -7.02 34.53 -1.26
CA GLY A 50 -7.25 33.45 -2.20
C GLY A 50 -6.16 33.35 -3.29
N MET A 51 -5.65 32.14 -3.51
CA MET A 51 -4.78 31.85 -4.65
C MET A 51 -5.61 31.87 -5.94
N HIS A 52 -5.49 32.98 -6.68
CA HIS A 52 -5.90 33.06 -8.08
C HIS A 52 -5.09 32.07 -8.92
N MET A 53 -5.73 31.02 -9.42
CA MET A 53 -5.18 30.17 -10.47
C MET A 53 -5.31 30.90 -11.81
N GLY A 54 -4.32 31.76 -12.11
CA GLY A 54 -4.24 32.50 -13.36
C GLY A 54 -2.85 32.38 -13.98
N LYS A 55 -2.77 31.62 -15.08
CA LYS A 55 -1.69 31.57 -16.09
C LYS A 55 -0.32 31.00 -15.66
N ALA A 56 -0.17 29.68 -15.78
CA ALA A 56 1.12 29.05 -16.03
C ALA A 56 0.96 27.67 -16.72
N SER A 57 0.52 27.65 -17.98
CA SER A 57 0.71 26.51 -18.89
C SER A 57 0.51 26.92 -20.36
N GLN A 58 1.29 27.91 -20.82
CA GLN A 58 1.69 27.93 -22.23
C GLN A 58 3.12 27.43 -22.30
N GLY A 59 3.34 26.36 -23.09
CA GLY A 59 4.69 25.91 -23.42
C GLY A 59 4.93 24.41 -23.46
N ILE A 60 4.01 23.58 -23.97
CA ILE A 60 4.37 22.27 -24.52
C ILE A 60 3.55 22.03 -25.79
N SER A 61 4.10 22.41 -26.95
CA SER A 61 3.73 21.81 -28.22
C SER A 61 4.83 22.07 -29.26
N LYS A 62 5.10 21.03 -30.05
CA LYS A 62 6.02 20.93 -31.21
C LYS A 62 7.49 20.64 -30.91
N THR A 63 7.86 19.38 -31.10
CA THR A 63 8.95 19.03 -32.00
C THR A 63 8.55 17.81 -32.81
N THR A 64 8.34 18.06 -34.10
CA THR A 64 8.20 17.07 -35.17
C THR A 64 9.54 16.40 -35.45
N SER A 65 9.45 15.18 -35.97
CA SER A 65 10.50 14.43 -36.66
C SER A 65 11.26 15.28 -37.67
N ASP A 66 12.59 15.23 -37.62
CA ASP A 66 13.43 15.40 -38.80
C ASP A 66 14.63 14.44 -38.71
N GLU A 67 14.72 13.58 -39.71
CA GLU A 67 15.90 12.80 -40.06
C GLU A 67 16.87 13.69 -40.83
N GLY A 68 18.16 13.68 -40.49
CA GLY A 68 19.18 14.40 -41.24
C GLY A 68 20.56 14.16 -40.63
N GLY A 69 21.37 13.32 -41.26
CA GLY A 69 22.56 12.73 -40.65
C GLY A 69 23.79 13.63 -40.52
N MET A 70 24.79 13.13 -39.79
CA MET A 70 26.20 13.41 -40.03
C MET A 70 27.08 12.24 -39.56
N LYS A 71 28.00 11.85 -40.43
CA LYS A 71 29.00 10.78 -40.28
C LYS A 71 30.16 11.21 -39.38
N GLY A 72 30.68 10.24 -38.61
CA GLY A 72 32.10 9.88 -38.59
C GLY A 72 33.08 10.67 -37.71
N MET A 73 33.57 10.00 -36.66
CA MET A 73 34.94 9.98 -36.09
C MET A 73 34.82 9.31 -34.70
N GLY A 74 35.50 8.25 -34.30
CA GLY A 74 36.80 7.73 -34.67
C GLY A 74 37.65 7.60 -33.40
N GLY A 75 37.70 6.42 -32.78
CA GLY A 75 38.75 5.97 -31.86
C GLY A 75 38.86 6.60 -30.46
N GLY A 76 38.41 5.89 -29.42
CA GLY A 76 38.75 6.16 -28.03
C GLY A 76 38.84 4.87 -27.21
N LYS A 77 40.02 4.56 -26.67
CA LYS A 77 40.33 3.34 -25.90
C LYS A 77 39.44 3.21 -24.64
N PRO A 78 39.13 1.99 -24.17
CA PRO A 78 38.37 1.80 -22.93
C PRO A 78 39.20 2.28 -21.71
N MET A 79 38.68 3.27 -21.00
CA MET A 79 39.24 3.75 -19.73
C MET A 79 39.08 2.68 -18.65
N LYS A 80 40.19 2.22 -18.07
CA LYS A 80 40.22 1.39 -16.87
C LYS A 80 39.68 2.20 -15.68
N MET A 81 38.52 1.82 -15.16
CA MET A 81 37.99 2.33 -13.90
C MET A 81 38.60 1.54 -12.73
N SER A 82 39.84 1.83 -12.36
CA SER A 82 40.41 1.40 -11.08
C SER A 82 40.80 2.63 -10.28
N GLY A 83 40.16 2.84 -9.12
CA GLY A 83 40.69 3.73 -8.09
C GLY A 83 39.91 5.01 -7.77
N MET A 84 38.60 5.09 -8.00
CA MET A 84 37.79 6.10 -7.29
C MET A 84 37.45 5.58 -5.90
N ALA A 85 38.26 5.96 -4.91
CA ALA A 85 37.82 6.01 -3.53
C ALA A 85 36.60 6.93 -3.48
N MET A 86 35.41 6.34 -3.38
CA MET A 86 34.17 7.07 -3.23
C MET A 86 34.26 7.82 -1.89
N ALA A 87 34.60 9.11 -1.94
CA ALA A 87 34.35 10.01 -0.82
C ALA A 87 32.91 9.77 -0.34
N PRO A 88 32.65 9.78 0.98
CA PRO A 88 31.32 9.49 1.48
C PRO A 88 30.33 10.41 0.77
N LEU A 89 29.42 9.80 0.02
CA LEU A 89 28.24 10.45 -0.53
C LEU A 89 27.52 11.08 0.67
N GLY A 90 27.75 12.38 0.88
CA GLY A 90 27.10 13.14 1.95
C GLY A 90 25.58 13.11 1.75
N THR A 91 24.83 13.53 2.77
CA THR A 91 23.38 13.70 2.62
C THR A 91 23.05 14.60 1.41
N PHE A 92 22.49 14.01 0.35
CA PHE A 92 22.06 14.74 -0.84
C PHE A 92 20.66 15.25 -0.60
N ASN A 93 20.56 16.46 -0.04
CA ASN A 93 19.30 17.11 0.32
C ASN A 93 18.65 17.78 -0.90
N THR A 94 18.41 17.01 -1.97
CA THR A 94 17.97 17.54 -3.27
C THR A 94 16.58 18.17 -3.18
N GLY A 95 15.68 17.58 -2.37
CA GLY A 95 14.33 18.09 -2.16
C GLY A 95 14.30 19.43 -1.43
N ALA A 96 15.09 19.60 -0.37
CA ALA A 96 15.11 20.86 0.39
C ALA A 96 15.69 22.02 -0.44
N LYS A 97 16.71 21.77 -1.28
CA LYS A 97 17.27 22.80 -2.16
C LYS A 97 16.26 23.30 -3.20
N GLN A 98 15.49 22.39 -3.79
CA GLN A 98 14.43 22.75 -4.74
C GLN A 98 13.32 23.55 -4.05
N LEU A 99 12.91 23.12 -2.84
CA LEU A 99 11.89 23.82 -2.07
C LEU A 99 12.37 25.21 -1.62
N GLN A 100 13.65 25.36 -1.27
CA GLN A 100 14.25 26.65 -0.89
C GLN A 100 14.27 27.64 -2.04
N ALA A 101 14.49 27.16 -3.27
CA ALA A 101 14.39 27.98 -4.46
C ALA A 101 12.95 28.45 -4.72
N ALA A 102 11.95 27.62 -4.39
CA ALA A 102 10.53 27.96 -4.54
C ALA A 102 10.04 28.96 -3.47
N PHE A 103 10.60 28.90 -2.26
CA PHE A 103 10.25 29.78 -1.13
C PHE A 103 11.48 30.56 -0.63
N PRO A 104 12.02 31.50 -1.42
CA PRO A 104 13.28 32.18 -1.10
C PRO A 104 13.19 33.10 0.13
N GLN A 105 11.98 33.46 0.54
CA GLN A 105 11.75 34.31 1.72
C GLN A 105 11.72 33.52 3.04
N GLU A 106 11.65 32.19 2.98
CA GLU A 106 11.62 31.32 4.16
C GLU A 106 12.95 30.60 4.32
N THR A 107 13.41 30.42 5.55
CA THR A 107 14.58 29.58 5.83
C THR A 107 14.12 28.14 6.02
N LEU A 108 14.34 27.28 5.02
CA LEU A 108 14.08 25.86 5.17
C LEU A 108 15.20 25.19 5.96
N LEU A 109 14.81 24.62 7.09
CA LEU A 109 15.73 23.92 7.98
C LEU A 109 16.09 22.54 7.43
N ASP A 110 17.38 22.22 7.53
CA ASP A 110 17.95 21.10 6.81
C ASP A 110 19.05 20.42 7.67
N TYR A 111 19.39 19.16 7.36
CA TYR A 111 20.35 18.42 8.18
C TYR A 111 21.78 18.98 8.13
N THR A 112 22.16 19.68 7.06
CA THR A 112 23.51 20.28 6.93
C THR A 112 23.72 21.43 7.92
N MET A 113 22.64 22.08 8.35
CA MET A 113 22.65 23.13 9.37
C MET A 113 22.83 22.59 10.81
N LEU A 114 22.63 21.28 11.03
CA LEU A 114 22.77 20.69 12.36
C LEU A 114 24.22 20.36 12.69
N ARG A 115 24.71 20.88 13.82
CA ARG A 115 26.06 20.58 14.32
C ARG A 115 25.98 20.08 15.76
N ALA A 116 26.72 19.03 16.09
CA ALA A 116 26.85 18.54 17.45
C ALA A 116 27.67 19.52 18.31
N PRO A 117 27.24 19.84 19.54
CA PRO A 117 27.99 20.74 20.43
C PRO A 117 29.31 20.12 20.92
N ARG A 118 29.44 18.80 20.88
CA ARG A 118 30.65 18.04 21.24
C ARG A 118 31.09 17.19 20.05
N PRO A 119 32.39 16.87 19.92
CA PRO A 119 32.86 15.90 18.93
C PRO A 119 32.16 14.55 19.12
N THR A 120 31.72 13.95 18.02
CA THR A 120 31.00 12.69 17.97
C THR A 120 31.74 11.68 17.09
N ALA A 121 32.99 11.95 16.70
CA ALA A 121 33.77 11.12 15.78
C ALA A 121 33.89 9.68 16.28
N LEU A 122 33.76 8.72 15.37
CA LEU A 122 34.04 7.32 15.67
C LEU A 122 35.54 7.04 15.53
N PRO A 123 36.10 6.03 16.22
CA PRO A 123 37.51 5.68 16.11
C PRO A 123 37.92 5.41 14.66
N ALA A 124 38.96 6.10 14.19
CA ALA A 124 39.39 6.08 12.78
C ALA A 124 40.09 4.77 12.36
N ASP A 125 40.53 3.97 13.33
CA ASP A 125 41.19 2.68 13.16
C ASP A 125 40.20 1.54 12.89
N ARG A 126 38.89 1.77 13.07
CA ARG A 126 37.88 0.73 12.86
C ARG A 126 37.60 0.49 11.37
N PRO A 127 37.41 -0.78 10.95
CA PRO A 127 36.97 -1.09 9.60
C PRO A 127 35.59 -0.47 9.34
N VAL A 128 35.40 0.15 8.17
CA VAL A 128 34.13 0.76 7.77
C VAL A 128 33.38 -0.19 6.83
N ARG A 129 32.20 -0.65 7.24
CA ARG A 129 31.29 -1.44 6.39
C ARG A 129 30.18 -0.54 5.84
N THR A 130 30.20 -0.29 4.54
CA THR A 130 29.15 0.50 3.88
C THR A 130 28.06 -0.40 3.31
N ILE A 131 26.80 -0.14 3.68
CA ILE A 131 25.63 -0.89 3.24
C ILE A 131 24.64 0.06 2.58
N GLN A 132 24.26 -0.26 1.34
CA GLN A 132 23.27 0.50 0.57
C GLN A 132 21.87 -0.03 0.90
N LEU A 133 20.99 0.84 1.38
CA LEU A 133 19.61 0.51 1.72
C LEU A 133 18.65 1.39 0.92
N TYR A 134 17.82 0.77 0.10
CA TYR A 134 16.82 1.45 -0.69
C TYR A 134 15.49 1.39 0.05
N LEU A 135 14.95 2.55 0.44
CA LEU A 135 13.61 2.67 0.99
C LEU A 135 12.65 2.64 -0.20
N THR A 136 11.93 1.54 -0.33
CA THR A 136 11.13 1.22 -1.51
C THR A 136 9.66 1.06 -1.14
N GLY A 137 8.76 1.19 -2.10
CA GLY A 137 7.35 0.94 -1.85
C GLY A 137 6.47 1.06 -3.08
N ASN A 138 5.21 0.72 -2.90
CA ASN A 138 4.15 0.85 -3.88
C ASN A 138 3.07 1.76 -3.28
N MET A 139 2.95 2.99 -3.78
CA MET A 139 2.00 3.99 -3.28
C MET A 139 0.56 3.54 -3.46
N PHE A 140 0.23 2.93 -4.61
CA PHE A 140 -1.14 2.52 -4.94
C PHE A 140 -1.64 1.44 -3.99
N ARG A 141 -0.77 0.48 -3.66
CA ARG A 141 -1.08 -0.62 -2.72
C ARG A 141 -0.77 -0.29 -1.27
N TYR A 142 -0.09 0.83 -1.04
CA TYR A 142 0.40 1.26 0.26
C TYR A 142 1.29 0.22 0.96
N VAL A 143 2.23 -0.38 0.21
CA VAL A 143 3.20 -1.36 0.72
C VAL A 143 4.59 -0.74 0.76
N TRP A 144 5.26 -0.80 1.91
CA TRP A 144 6.55 -0.17 2.15
C TRP A 144 7.59 -1.22 2.60
N SER A 145 8.81 -1.09 2.11
CA SER A 145 9.86 -2.10 2.28
C SER A 145 11.26 -1.48 2.23
N ILE A 146 12.26 -2.28 2.61
CA ILE A 146 13.67 -1.95 2.36
C ILE A 146 14.15 -2.92 1.27
N ASN A 147 14.92 -2.46 0.29
CA ASN A 147 15.42 -3.29 -0.83
C ASN A 147 14.33 -4.15 -1.49
N ASN A 148 13.14 -3.57 -1.68
CA ASN A 148 11.92 -4.20 -2.19
C ASN A 148 11.45 -5.48 -1.48
N THR A 149 11.88 -5.66 -0.23
CA THR A 149 11.57 -6.86 0.54
C THR A 149 11.04 -6.46 1.92
N VAL A 150 9.89 -7.01 2.29
CA VAL A 150 9.28 -6.80 3.61
C VAL A 150 10.01 -7.61 4.68
N LEU A 151 9.82 -7.23 5.95
CA LEU A 151 10.44 -7.88 7.11
C LEU A 151 10.29 -9.41 7.08
N SER A 152 9.10 -9.94 6.79
CA SER A 152 8.85 -11.39 6.76
C SER A 152 9.62 -12.21 5.73
N ARG A 153 10.31 -11.57 4.76
CA ARG A 153 11.06 -12.23 3.68
C ARG A 153 12.56 -12.00 3.74
N ALA A 154 13.00 -10.84 4.20
CA ALA A 154 14.40 -10.54 4.46
C ALA A 154 14.44 -9.81 5.79
N ASP A 155 14.66 -10.57 6.86
CA ASP A 155 14.55 -10.06 8.21
C ASP A 155 15.86 -9.42 8.67
N LYS A 156 17.03 -9.90 8.23
CA LYS A 156 18.32 -9.51 8.82
C LYS A 156 19.26 -8.73 7.90
N ILE A 157 19.99 -7.79 8.50
CA ILE A 157 21.20 -7.15 7.99
C ILE A 157 22.34 -7.57 8.93
N ALA A 158 23.28 -8.36 8.43
CA ALA A 158 24.44 -8.82 9.20
C ALA A 158 25.52 -7.73 9.28
N ILE A 159 26.06 -7.50 10.48
CA ILE A 159 27.17 -6.59 10.80
C ILE A 159 28.16 -7.28 11.74
N ARG A 160 29.39 -6.76 11.86
CA ARG A 160 30.41 -7.32 12.76
C ARG A 160 30.67 -6.38 13.93
N ARG A 161 30.90 -6.96 15.11
CA ARG A 161 31.29 -6.20 16.29
C ARG A 161 32.61 -5.47 16.05
N GLY A 162 32.69 -4.23 16.52
CA GLY A 162 33.90 -3.39 16.44
C GLY A 162 34.12 -2.72 15.09
N GLU A 163 33.20 -2.85 14.14
CA GLU A 163 33.23 -2.11 12.87
C GLU A 163 32.41 -0.81 12.95
N THR A 164 32.76 0.17 12.13
CA THR A 164 31.87 1.32 11.87
C THR A 164 30.93 0.94 10.74
N VAL A 165 29.63 0.87 11.03
CA VAL A 165 28.63 0.56 10.01
C VAL A 165 28.10 1.86 9.42
N ARG A 166 28.21 1.99 8.10
CA ARG A 166 27.69 3.13 7.34
C ARG A 166 26.49 2.69 6.52
N PHE A 167 25.30 3.19 6.85
CA PHE A 167 24.13 3.02 6.01
C PHE A 167 23.97 4.22 5.09
N VAL A 168 23.83 3.95 3.80
CA VAL A 168 23.42 4.94 2.80
C VAL A 168 21.97 4.64 2.45
N LEU A 169 21.07 5.50 2.93
CA LEU A 169 19.63 5.37 2.82
C LEU A 169 19.16 6.10 1.57
N HIS A 170 18.77 5.36 0.54
CA HIS A 170 18.21 5.89 -0.70
C HIS A 170 16.69 5.85 -0.62
N ASN A 171 16.03 6.99 -0.47
CA ASN A 171 14.59 7.02 -0.58
C ASN A 171 14.15 7.10 -2.04
N THR A 172 13.67 5.99 -2.59
CA THR A 172 13.22 5.94 -3.99
C THR A 172 11.71 6.16 -4.11
N THR A 173 11.06 6.73 -3.10
CA THR A 173 9.61 6.91 -3.06
C THR A 173 9.19 8.37 -2.93
N MET A 174 7.90 8.62 -3.21
CA MET A 174 7.26 9.92 -3.06
C MET A 174 6.86 10.25 -1.60
N MET A 175 7.18 9.37 -0.64
CA MET A 175 6.85 9.56 0.78
C MET A 175 8.12 9.76 1.59
N SER A 176 8.01 10.54 2.65
CA SER A 176 9.06 10.69 3.64
C SER A 176 9.13 9.46 4.56
N HIS A 177 10.33 9.06 4.97
CA HIS A 177 10.53 7.93 5.89
C HIS A 177 11.40 8.33 7.09
N PRO A 178 10.79 8.51 8.27
CA PRO A 178 11.53 8.62 9.52
C PRO A 178 12.15 7.28 9.90
N MET A 179 13.43 7.06 9.60
CA MET A 179 14.14 5.82 9.88
C MET A 179 14.72 5.85 11.29
N HIS A 180 14.39 4.83 12.08
CA HIS A 180 14.79 4.66 13.47
C HIS A 180 15.61 3.38 13.64
N LEU A 181 16.73 3.46 14.35
CA LEU A 181 17.56 2.34 14.74
C LEU A 181 17.51 2.18 16.26
N HIS A 182 17.13 1.00 16.73
CA HIS A 182 17.14 0.65 18.15
C HIS A 182 18.58 0.37 18.62
N GLY A 183 18.83 0.57 19.91
CA GLY A 183 20.11 0.26 20.58
C GLY A 183 21.29 1.14 20.20
N HIS A 184 21.17 1.95 19.15
CA HIS A 184 22.28 2.76 18.67
C HIS A 184 21.84 4.21 18.50
N TYR A 185 22.77 5.11 18.84
CA TYR A 185 22.82 6.40 18.21
C TYR A 185 23.73 6.33 16.99
N PHE A 186 23.36 7.04 15.93
CA PHE A 186 24.12 7.19 14.71
C PHE A 186 24.47 8.66 14.47
N ARG A 187 25.63 8.90 13.86
CA ARG A 187 26.04 10.17 13.28
C ARG A 187 25.33 10.34 11.95
N VAL A 188 24.79 11.52 11.69
CA VAL A 188 24.31 11.89 10.34
C VAL A 188 25.48 12.53 9.58
N VAL A 189 25.95 11.89 8.52
CA VAL A 189 27.11 12.36 7.74
C VAL A 189 26.68 13.55 6.86
N ASN A 190 26.73 14.74 7.46
CA ASN A 190 26.13 15.96 6.92
C ASN A 190 27.15 17.07 6.61
N GLY A 191 28.44 16.74 6.52
CA GLY A 191 29.52 17.70 6.24
C GLY A 191 30.11 18.42 7.46
N GLN A 192 29.59 18.19 8.67
CA GLN A 192 30.11 18.81 9.90
C GLN A 192 31.35 18.09 10.49
N GLY A 193 31.96 17.15 9.75
CA GLY A 193 33.15 16.40 10.17
C GLY A 193 32.96 15.71 11.53
N ASP A 194 33.89 15.95 12.46
CA ASP A 194 33.87 15.38 13.80
C ASP A 194 32.65 15.82 14.63
N HIS A 195 31.97 16.89 14.22
CA HIS A 195 30.78 17.43 14.87
C HIS A 195 29.46 17.05 14.16
N ALA A 196 29.45 15.94 13.41
CA ALA A 196 28.21 15.39 12.86
C ALA A 196 27.15 15.16 13.97
N PRO A 197 25.88 15.55 13.76
CA PRO A 197 24.85 15.42 14.79
C PRO A 197 24.57 13.95 15.09
N LEU A 198 24.38 13.66 16.37
CA LEU A 198 24.07 12.33 16.88
C LEU A 198 22.55 12.18 17.02
N LYS A 199 21.96 11.16 16.39
CA LYS A 199 20.52 10.88 16.39
C LYS A 199 20.25 9.37 16.47
N ASN A 200 19.04 8.98 16.83
CA ASN A 200 18.56 7.59 16.74
C ASN A 200 17.40 7.44 15.74
N THR A 201 16.82 8.57 15.31
CA THR A 201 15.80 8.67 14.28
C THR A 201 16.09 9.87 13.40
N LEU A 202 15.98 9.71 12.09
CA LEU A 202 16.05 10.82 11.14
C LEU A 202 15.02 10.63 10.05
N ASN A 203 14.61 11.74 9.44
CA ASN A 203 13.71 11.73 8.29
C ASN A 203 14.51 11.64 6.99
N VAL A 204 14.22 10.66 6.16
CA VAL A 204 14.70 10.62 4.77
C VAL A 204 13.60 11.17 3.89
N ALA A 205 13.80 12.39 3.36
CA ALA A 205 12.82 13.04 2.50
C ALA A 205 12.60 12.27 1.19
N SER A 206 11.53 12.57 0.48
CA SER A 206 11.24 11.95 -0.82
C SER A 206 12.39 12.16 -1.80
N MET A 207 12.76 11.10 -2.53
CA MET A 207 13.84 11.11 -3.53
C MET A 207 15.23 11.52 -2.98
N ASP A 208 15.39 11.51 -1.66
CA ASP A 208 16.59 11.99 -0.98
C ASP A 208 17.53 10.83 -0.61
N VAL A 209 18.82 11.16 -0.41
CA VAL A 209 19.82 10.21 0.07
C VAL A 209 20.44 10.73 1.35
N VAL A 210 20.36 9.94 2.42
CA VAL A 210 20.95 10.27 3.72
C VAL A 210 21.94 9.21 4.13
N THR A 211 23.13 9.62 4.58
CA THR A 211 24.17 8.72 5.08
C THR A 211 24.25 8.80 6.59
N ILE A 212 24.21 7.65 7.26
CA ILE A 212 24.42 7.54 8.71
C ILE A 212 25.55 6.57 9.04
N GLU A 213 26.20 6.81 10.17
CA GLU A 213 27.26 5.97 10.70
C GLU A 213 27.00 5.64 12.16
N PHE A 214 27.17 4.38 12.55
CA PHE A 214 27.12 3.99 13.95
C PHE A 214 28.21 2.98 14.27
N ASP A 215 28.57 2.97 15.54
CA ASP A 215 29.50 1.99 16.09
C ASP A 215 28.78 0.66 16.31
N ALA A 216 29.32 -0.43 15.76
CA ALA A 216 28.81 -1.77 16.01
C ALA A 216 29.34 -2.30 17.37
N ASN A 217 28.86 -1.74 18.47
CA ASN A 217 29.35 -2.05 19.82
C ASN A 217 28.34 -2.78 20.72
N GLU A 218 27.16 -3.14 20.20
CA GLU A 218 26.09 -3.75 20.99
C GLU A 218 25.98 -5.27 20.87
N TYR A 219 25.27 -5.92 21.80
CA TYR A 219 25.31 -7.39 22.02
C TYR A 219 24.03 -8.16 21.66
N ARG A 220 23.07 -7.49 21.03
CA ARG A 220 21.75 -8.05 20.70
C ARG A 220 21.38 -7.74 19.26
N ASP A 221 20.33 -8.41 18.80
CA ASP A 221 19.67 -8.03 17.57
C ASP A 221 18.87 -6.74 17.79
N TRP A 222 18.96 -5.80 16.85
CA TRP A 222 18.31 -4.50 16.99
C TRP A 222 17.39 -4.20 15.83
N PHE A 223 16.23 -3.65 16.16
CA PHE A 223 15.23 -3.33 15.16
C PHE A 223 15.57 -2.02 14.43
N PHE A 224 15.49 -2.04 13.11
CA PHE A 224 15.68 -0.89 12.24
C PHE A 224 14.44 -0.71 11.37
N HIS A 225 13.72 0.39 11.52
CA HIS A 225 12.42 0.53 10.87
C HIS A 225 12.01 1.97 10.60
N CYS A 226 11.00 2.12 9.75
CA CYS A 226 10.31 3.40 9.60
C CYS A 226 9.41 3.66 10.81
N HIS A 227 9.40 4.91 11.30
CA HIS A 227 8.63 5.35 12.46
C HIS A 227 7.22 5.82 12.08
N LEU A 228 6.87 5.79 10.79
CA LEU A 228 5.48 5.83 10.33
C LEU A 228 4.86 4.45 10.52
N LEU A 229 3.94 4.32 11.48
CA LEU A 229 3.37 3.05 11.92
C LEU A 229 2.82 2.21 10.75
N TYR A 230 2.13 2.84 9.80
CA TYR A 230 1.59 2.11 8.64
C TYR A 230 2.69 1.61 7.69
N HIS A 231 3.83 2.29 7.59
CA HIS A 231 4.97 1.83 6.79
C HIS A 231 5.63 0.63 7.46
N LEU A 232 5.84 0.70 8.78
CA LEU A 232 6.29 -0.43 9.60
C LEU A 232 5.36 -1.64 9.44
N ASN A 233 4.05 -1.45 9.65
CA ASN A 233 3.06 -2.52 9.56
C ASN A 233 2.98 -3.15 8.17
N SER A 234 3.31 -2.40 7.11
CA SER A 234 3.37 -2.94 5.75
C SER A 234 4.68 -3.69 5.43
N GLY A 235 5.70 -3.57 6.29
CA GLY A 235 6.94 -4.34 6.22
C GLY A 235 8.24 -3.54 6.06
N MET A 236 8.24 -2.20 6.24
CA MET A 236 9.45 -1.37 6.14
C MET A 236 10.30 -1.47 7.41
N ALA A 237 10.94 -2.61 7.58
CA ALA A 237 11.80 -2.88 8.71
C ALA A 237 12.84 -3.97 8.43
N ARG A 238 13.89 -4.00 9.27
CA ARG A 238 14.97 -4.98 9.32
C ARG A 238 15.40 -5.20 10.77
N ILE A 239 16.11 -6.30 10.97
CA ILE A 239 16.82 -6.66 12.18
C ILE A 239 18.30 -6.51 11.86
N ILE A 240 19.01 -5.68 12.60
CA ILE A 240 20.46 -5.63 12.57
C ILE A 240 20.96 -6.77 13.44
N HIS A 241 21.76 -7.65 12.86
CA HIS A 241 22.25 -8.87 13.49
C HIS A 241 23.78 -8.86 13.54
N TYR A 242 24.35 -9.12 14.72
CA TYR A 242 25.78 -9.22 14.91
C TYR A 242 26.27 -10.63 14.53
N GLU A 243 27.15 -10.73 13.54
CA GLU A 243 27.75 -11.97 13.07
C GLU A 243 28.49 -12.68 14.22
N GLY A 244 28.23 -13.98 14.38
CA GLY A 244 28.87 -14.81 15.41
C GLY A 244 28.17 -14.78 16.77
N ASP A 245 27.28 -13.83 17.01
CA ASP A 245 26.40 -13.84 18.18
C ASP A 245 25.17 -14.71 17.87
N SER A 246 24.77 -15.59 18.79
CA SER A 246 23.48 -16.27 18.65
C SER A 246 22.35 -15.25 18.76
N VAL A 247 21.27 -15.42 17.99
CA VAL A 247 20.06 -14.59 18.11
C VAL A 247 19.57 -14.69 19.56
N ARG A 248 19.89 -13.66 20.36
CA ARG A 248 19.43 -13.55 21.75
C ARG A 248 18.00 -13.04 21.74
N THR A 249 17.07 -13.95 21.47
CA THR A 249 15.66 -13.73 21.78
C THR A 249 15.26 -14.59 22.97
N ASP A 250 14.77 -13.95 24.02
CA ASP A 250 14.21 -14.64 25.18
C ASP A 250 12.91 -15.38 24.81
N ASN A 251 12.33 -15.10 23.63
CA ASN A 251 11.12 -15.75 23.14
C ASN A 251 11.07 -15.87 21.59
N PRO A 252 11.56 -16.99 21.02
CA PRO A 252 11.55 -17.22 19.57
C PRO A 252 10.16 -17.17 18.93
N ARG A 253 9.10 -17.54 19.67
CA ARG A 253 7.71 -17.50 19.16
C ARG A 253 7.20 -16.07 19.02
N LEU A 254 7.58 -15.18 19.93
CA LEU A 254 7.23 -13.77 19.80
C LEU A 254 7.98 -13.12 18.65
N LEU A 255 9.27 -13.44 18.47
CA LEU A 255 10.06 -12.93 17.35
C LEU A 255 9.48 -13.37 16.00
N SER A 256 9.10 -14.63 15.85
CA SER A 256 8.51 -15.12 14.59
C SER A 256 7.14 -14.49 14.29
N ARG A 257 6.33 -14.25 15.33
CA ARG A 257 5.07 -13.48 15.20
C ARG A 257 5.33 -12.04 14.80
N PHE A 258 6.32 -11.39 15.41
CA PHE A 258 6.70 -10.02 15.12
C PHE A 258 7.20 -9.86 13.68
N ILE A 259 8.13 -10.71 13.23
CA ILE A 259 8.59 -10.76 11.84
C ILE A 259 7.44 -11.05 10.88
N GLY A 260 6.40 -11.76 11.33
CA GLY A 260 5.21 -12.05 10.55
C GLY A 260 4.14 -10.97 10.51
N GLN A 261 4.30 -9.84 11.23
CA GLN A 261 3.25 -8.82 11.32
C GLN A 261 2.92 -8.16 9.98
N ASP A 262 3.88 -8.06 9.05
CA ASP A 262 3.60 -7.55 7.70
C ASP A 262 2.71 -8.45 6.83
N ARG A 263 2.41 -9.67 7.31
CA ARG A 263 1.43 -10.57 6.70
C ARG A 263 0.00 -10.36 7.21
N ALA A 264 -0.21 -9.37 8.08
CA ALA A 264 -1.53 -9.02 8.59
C ALA A 264 -2.53 -8.83 7.44
N LEU A 265 -3.75 -9.34 7.63
CA LEU A 265 -4.85 -9.18 6.70
C LEU A 265 -5.62 -7.92 7.04
N PHE A 266 -5.77 -7.05 6.04
CA PHE A 266 -6.52 -5.81 6.12
C PHE A 266 -7.85 -5.99 5.39
N PRO A 267 -8.98 -6.10 6.12
CA PRO A 267 -10.29 -6.13 5.50
C PRO A 267 -10.67 -4.74 4.99
N TYR A 268 -11.49 -4.71 3.95
CA TYR A 268 -12.13 -3.51 3.46
C TYR A 268 -13.49 -3.88 2.86
N ALA A 269 -14.41 -2.93 2.85
CA ALA A 269 -15.70 -3.10 2.19
C ALA A 269 -16.23 -1.75 1.69
N SER A 270 -17.00 -1.78 0.61
CA SER A 270 -17.81 -0.65 0.20
C SER A 270 -19.15 -1.13 -0.33
N ALA A 271 -20.17 -0.31 -0.12
CA ALA A 271 -21.52 -0.54 -0.60
C ALA A 271 -22.03 0.75 -1.24
N GLN A 272 -22.42 0.68 -2.50
CA GLN A 272 -23.08 1.77 -3.21
C GLN A 272 -24.53 1.38 -3.38
N VAL A 273 -25.44 2.18 -2.86
CA VAL A 273 -26.89 1.99 -2.99
C VAL A 273 -27.41 3.17 -3.80
N GLN A 274 -27.95 2.89 -4.98
CA GLN A 274 -28.33 3.89 -5.97
C GLN A 274 -29.71 3.59 -6.57
N SER A 275 -30.25 4.57 -7.30
CA SER A 275 -31.59 4.52 -7.90
C SER A 275 -31.83 3.33 -8.85
N GLN A 276 -30.78 2.74 -9.41
CA GLN A 276 -30.84 1.64 -10.37
C GLN A 276 -30.30 0.32 -9.81
N GLY A 277 -29.61 0.34 -8.67
CA GLY A 277 -29.17 -0.90 -8.03
C GLY A 277 -28.27 -0.71 -6.82
N THR A 278 -27.61 -1.79 -6.42
CA THR A 278 -26.63 -1.86 -5.35
C THR A 278 -25.35 -2.52 -5.85
N TRP A 279 -24.20 -1.88 -5.61
CA TRP A 279 -22.86 -2.43 -5.85
C TRP A 279 -22.18 -2.66 -4.53
N LEU A 280 -21.79 -3.90 -4.26
CA LEU A 280 -21.01 -4.29 -3.11
C LEU A 280 -19.62 -4.68 -3.57
N GLU A 281 -18.63 -4.25 -2.82
CA GLU A 281 -17.26 -4.67 -2.97
C GLU A 281 -16.71 -4.97 -1.58
N GLY A 282 -15.95 -6.05 -1.44
CA GLY A 282 -15.27 -6.32 -0.18
C GLY A 282 -14.13 -7.30 -0.36
N GLY A 283 -13.24 -7.33 0.61
CA GLY A 283 -12.11 -8.22 0.53
C GLY A 283 -11.17 -8.15 1.70
N VAL A 284 -10.15 -8.99 1.61
CA VAL A 284 -8.99 -8.97 2.53
C VAL A 284 -7.73 -8.89 1.71
N ARG A 285 -6.79 -8.05 2.15
CA ARG A 285 -5.51 -7.88 1.46
C ARG A 285 -4.35 -7.87 2.43
N ASN A 286 -3.18 -8.27 1.94
CA ASN A 286 -1.89 -8.01 2.58
C ASN A 286 -0.88 -7.57 1.53
N SER A 287 0.40 -7.50 1.90
CA SER A 287 1.48 -7.07 1.02
C SER A 287 1.54 -7.85 -0.30
N TYR A 288 1.02 -9.08 -0.36
CA TYR A 288 1.26 -10.01 -1.46
C TYR A 288 0.01 -10.64 -2.06
N TRP A 289 -1.08 -10.68 -1.31
CA TRP A 289 -2.33 -11.33 -1.68
C TRP A 289 -3.50 -10.35 -1.55
N LEU A 290 -4.49 -10.54 -2.40
CA LEU A 290 -5.78 -9.86 -2.34
C LEU A 290 -6.86 -10.89 -2.65
N LEU A 291 -7.79 -11.07 -1.74
CA LEU A 291 -9.07 -11.71 -2.02
C LEU A 291 -10.11 -10.58 -2.14
N ARG A 292 -10.72 -10.43 -3.32
CA ARG A 292 -11.77 -9.43 -3.60
C ARG A 292 -13.03 -10.15 -4.04
N GLY A 293 -14.16 -9.74 -3.50
CA GLY A 293 -15.50 -10.09 -3.98
C GLY A 293 -16.21 -8.82 -4.40
N GLU A 294 -16.89 -8.89 -5.54
CA GLU A 294 -17.76 -7.84 -6.07
C GLU A 294 -19.14 -8.46 -6.29
N ALA A 295 -20.19 -7.71 -5.98
CA ALA A 295 -21.56 -8.10 -6.26
C ALA A 295 -22.36 -6.89 -6.71
N ARG A 296 -23.25 -7.08 -7.67
CA ARG A 296 -24.09 -6.05 -8.27
C ARG A 296 -25.49 -6.61 -8.35
N PHE A 297 -26.46 -5.83 -7.91
CA PHE A 297 -27.88 -6.20 -7.93
C PHE A 297 -28.66 -5.00 -8.42
N ASP A 298 -29.54 -5.17 -9.39
CA ASP A 298 -30.46 -4.11 -9.78
C ASP A 298 -31.82 -4.28 -9.09
N TRP A 299 -32.70 -3.28 -9.23
CA TRP A 299 -34.04 -3.34 -8.65
C TRP A 299 -35.02 -4.23 -9.44
N HIS A 300 -34.61 -4.73 -10.61
CA HIS A 300 -35.43 -5.54 -11.49
C HIS A 300 -35.11 -7.05 -11.37
N GLY A 301 -34.12 -7.41 -10.55
CA GLY A 301 -33.77 -8.78 -10.18
C GLY A 301 -32.56 -9.35 -10.94
N ASP A 302 -31.87 -8.53 -11.73
CA ASP A 302 -30.60 -8.88 -12.36
C ASP A 302 -29.46 -8.82 -11.34
N TYR A 303 -28.55 -9.78 -11.39
CA TYR A 303 -27.39 -9.80 -10.50
C TYR A 303 -26.13 -10.34 -11.16
N GLU A 304 -24.99 -9.81 -10.71
CA GLU A 304 -23.65 -10.22 -11.09
C GLU A 304 -22.78 -10.31 -9.85
N THR A 305 -21.98 -11.37 -9.73
CA THR A 305 -21.01 -11.53 -8.65
C THR A 305 -19.70 -12.05 -9.22
N GLU A 306 -18.60 -11.40 -8.84
CA GLU A 306 -17.25 -11.82 -9.19
C GLU A 306 -16.44 -12.02 -7.91
N THR A 307 -15.57 -13.02 -7.86
CA THR A 307 -14.64 -13.23 -6.74
C THR A 307 -13.27 -13.58 -7.28
N HIS A 308 -12.24 -12.86 -6.88
CA HIS A 308 -10.88 -13.00 -7.36
C HIS A 308 -9.90 -13.20 -6.19
N LEU A 309 -9.10 -14.27 -6.26
CA LEU A 309 -7.91 -14.46 -5.43
C LEU A 309 -6.66 -14.09 -6.25
N GLN A 310 -6.05 -12.97 -5.90
CA GLN A 310 -4.96 -12.35 -6.63
C GLN A 310 -3.64 -12.41 -5.84
N ARG A 311 -2.56 -12.71 -6.55
CA ARG A 311 -1.17 -12.71 -6.07
C ARG A 311 -0.34 -11.70 -6.84
N TYR A 312 0.31 -10.78 -6.12
CA TYR A 312 1.21 -9.79 -6.72
C TYR A 312 2.62 -10.34 -6.91
N LEU A 313 3.18 -10.13 -8.09
CA LEU A 313 4.46 -10.65 -8.50
C LEU A 313 5.53 -9.54 -8.57
N GLY A 314 6.77 -9.97 -8.37
CA GLY A 314 7.92 -9.09 -8.38
C GLY A 314 8.04 -8.17 -7.17
N THR A 315 9.12 -7.41 -7.18
CA THR A 315 9.54 -6.47 -6.14
C THR A 315 8.74 -5.18 -6.14
N ARG A 316 8.36 -4.69 -7.33
CA ARG A 316 7.58 -3.44 -7.52
C ARG A 316 6.06 -3.65 -7.50
N GLN A 317 5.61 -4.90 -7.59
CA GLN A 317 4.19 -5.29 -7.53
C GLN A 317 3.30 -4.66 -8.63
N PHE A 318 3.86 -4.45 -9.83
CA PHE A 318 3.10 -4.00 -10.99
C PHE A 318 2.38 -5.12 -11.73
N VAL A 319 2.80 -6.37 -11.53
CA VAL A 319 2.15 -7.54 -12.13
C VAL A 319 1.40 -8.27 -11.02
N ALA A 320 0.19 -8.75 -11.31
CA ALA A 320 -0.50 -9.70 -10.48
C ALA A 320 -1.12 -10.80 -11.32
N VAL A 321 -1.21 -12.00 -10.77
CA VAL A 321 -1.95 -13.12 -11.35
C VAL A 321 -3.12 -13.42 -10.44
N TYR A 322 -4.24 -13.88 -11.00
CA TYR A 322 -5.39 -14.25 -10.20
C TYR A 322 -6.14 -15.44 -10.79
N ALA A 323 -6.89 -16.10 -9.92
CA ALA A 323 -7.96 -17.02 -10.28
C ALA A 323 -9.26 -16.50 -9.66
N GLY A 324 -10.38 -16.71 -10.35
CA GLY A 324 -11.66 -16.23 -9.86
C GLY A 324 -12.87 -16.97 -10.38
N LEU A 325 -14.00 -16.59 -9.83
CA LEU A 325 -15.33 -17.09 -10.15
C LEU A 325 -16.18 -15.90 -10.61
N ASP A 326 -16.94 -16.09 -11.67
CA ASP A 326 -17.84 -15.08 -12.24
C ASP A 326 -19.21 -15.74 -12.45
N PHE A 327 -20.22 -15.19 -11.76
CA PHE A 327 -21.61 -15.60 -11.83
C PHE A 327 -22.48 -14.41 -12.22
N ARG A 328 -23.28 -14.54 -13.28
CA ARG A 328 -24.20 -13.51 -13.77
C ARG A 328 -25.54 -14.12 -14.17
N ASP A 329 -26.64 -13.45 -13.85
CA ASP A 329 -27.97 -13.73 -14.39
C ASP A 329 -28.76 -12.42 -14.58
N ASN A 330 -28.85 -11.97 -15.83
CA ASN A 330 -29.58 -10.78 -16.30
C ASN A 330 -30.75 -11.17 -17.23
N SER A 331 -31.29 -12.39 -17.08
CA SER A 331 -32.17 -13.01 -18.08
C SER A 331 -33.59 -12.44 -18.17
N ARG A 332 -33.95 -11.40 -17.42
CA ARG A 332 -35.35 -10.94 -17.32
C ARG A 332 -35.79 -9.86 -18.29
N TYR A 333 -34.88 -9.06 -18.88
CA TYR A 333 -35.32 -7.89 -19.68
C TYR A 333 -34.98 -7.89 -21.17
N LEU A 334 -33.96 -8.63 -21.65
CA LEU A 334 -33.48 -8.43 -23.03
C LEU A 334 -33.82 -9.53 -24.05
N ASN A 335 -34.21 -10.75 -23.66
CA ASN A 335 -34.82 -11.76 -24.56
C ASN A 335 -35.05 -13.10 -23.82
N PRO A 336 -36.31 -13.50 -23.54
CA PRO A 336 -36.62 -14.82 -22.99
C PRO A 336 -36.11 -15.98 -23.88
N GLY A 337 -35.89 -15.73 -25.18
CA GLY A 337 -35.44 -16.71 -26.17
C GLY A 337 -33.93 -16.89 -26.34
N LEU A 338 -33.08 -16.12 -25.64
CA LEU A 338 -31.61 -16.19 -25.80
C LEU A 338 -30.88 -17.03 -24.75
N THR A 339 -31.59 -17.66 -23.81
CA THR A 339 -30.99 -18.69 -22.95
C THR A 339 -30.84 -19.99 -23.74
N LYS A 340 -29.86 -20.02 -24.66
CA LYS A 340 -29.52 -21.27 -25.36
C LYS A 340 -29.26 -22.33 -24.31
N ARG A 341 -29.95 -23.47 -24.40
CA ARG A 341 -29.73 -24.62 -23.51
C ARG A 341 -28.98 -25.69 -24.29
N ASP A 342 -28.14 -26.44 -23.59
CA ASP A 342 -27.60 -27.68 -24.16
C ASP A 342 -28.70 -28.75 -24.28
N GLU A 343 -28.35 -29.88 -24.90
CA GLU A 343 -29.25 -31.04 -25.08
C GLU A 343 -29.77 -31.61 -23.74
N ASN A 344 -29.11 -31.28 -22.63
CA ASN A 344 -29.48 -31.68 -21.26
C ASN A 344 -30.29 -30.60 -20.52
N GLY A 345 -30.70 -29.53 -21.20
CA GLY A 345 -31.51 -28.44 -20.65
C GLY A 345 -30.73 -27.42 -19.80
N LYS A 346 -29.40 -27.51 -19.71
CA LYS A 346 -28.53 -26.57 -18.98
C LYS A 346 -28.34 -25.31 -19.80
N ARG A 347 -28.53 -24.13 -19.19
CA ARG A 347 -28.26 -22.83 -19.82
C ARG A 347 -26.78 -22.74 -20.21
N LEU A 348 -26.52 -22.41 -21.47
CA LEU A 348 -25.19 -22.12 -22.01
C LEU A 348 -24.76 -20.72 -21.59
N ASN A 349 -23.45 -20.51 -21.42
CA ASN A 349 -22.89 -19.21 -21.09
C ASN A 349 -23.14 -18.21 -22.24
N SER A 350 -23.64 -17.03 -21.90
CA SER A 350 -23.94 -15.92 -22.81
C SER A 350 -23.50 -14.59 -22.19
N LYS A 351 -23.85 -13.47 -22.83
CA LYS A 351 -23.69 -12.13 -22.21
C LYS A 351 -24.56 -12.04 -20.94
N ASP A 352 -25.77 -12.58 -20.97
CA ASP A 352 -26.78 -12.36 -19.92
C ASP A 352 -26.81 -13.45 -18.85
N TYR A 353 -26.25 -14.64 -19.10
CA TYR A 353 -26.11 -15.70 -18.10
C TYR A 353 -24.71 -16.28 -18.14
N ARG A 354 -24.00 -16.27 -17.01
CA ARG A 354 -22.62 -16.74 -16.95
C ARG A 354 -22.34 -17.44 -15.64
N GLN A 355 -21.67 -18.60 -15.71
CA GLN A 355 -21.06 -19.27 -14.57
C GLN A 355 -19.72 -19.83 -15.02
N VAL A 356 -18.65 -19.11 -14.75
CA VAL A 356 -17.31 -19.48 -15.22
C VAL A 356 -16.28 -19.37 -14.12
N VAL A 357 -15.26 -20.21 -14.23
CA VAL A 357 -13.99 -20.00 -13.55
C VAL A 357 -13.10 -19.23 -14.51
N CYS A 358 -12.33 -18.28 -14.00
CA CYS A 358 -11.39 -17.51 -14.80
C CYS A 358 -10.00 -17.47 -14.17
N ALA A 359 -9.01 -17.25 -15.04
CA ALA A 359 -7.66 -16.92 -14.65
C ALA A 359 -7.21 -15.69 -15.44
N GLY A 360 -6.45 -14.81 -14.81
CA GLY A 360 -6.02 -13.59 -15.47
C GLY A 360 -4.71 -13.03 -14.94
N VAL A 361 -4.20 -12.08 -15.71
CA VAL A 361 -2.99 -11.31 -15.40
C VAL A 361 -3.37 -9.85 -15.40
N ARG A 362 -3.08 -9.18 -14.28
CA ARG A 362 -3.22 -7.73 -14.15
C ARG A 362 -1.86 -7.05 -14.24
N TYR A 363 -1.78 -5.97 -14.99
CA TYR A 363 -0.61 -5.12 -15.10
C TYR A 363 -0.96 -3.67 -14.76
N PHE A 364 -0.15 -3.05 -13.91
CA PHE A 364 -0.31 -1.65 -13.53
C PHE A 364 0.41 -0.74 -14.52
N LEU A 365 -0.37 -0.04 -15.32
CA LEU A 365 0.09 0.91 -16.33
C LEU A 365 0.37 2.29 -15.72
N PRO A 366 1.11 3.15 -16.44
CA PRO A 366 1.18 4.58 -16.15
C PRO A 366 -0.22 5.21 -15.98
N MET A 367 -0.27 6.39 -15.34
CA MET A 367 -1.52 7.08 -14.98
C MET A 367 -2.42 6.32 -13.99
N LEU A 368 -1.86 5.31 -13.30
CA LEU A 368 -2.53 4.51 -12.28
C LEU A 368 -3.70 3.67 -12.84
N VAL A 369 -3.56 3.19 -14.08
CA VAL A 369 -4.55 2.36 -14.77
C VAL A 369 -4.19 0.89 -14.60
N TRP A 370 -5.16 0.06 -14.22
CA TRP A 370 -5.03 -1.40 -14.28
C TRP A 370 -5.43 -1.90 -15.66
N SER A 371 -4.57 -2.71 -16.26
CA SER A 371 -4.91 -3.58 -17.38
C SER A 371 -5.15 -4.98 -16.86
N ASP A 372 -6.26 -5.59 -17.20
CA ASP A 372 -6.65 -6.94 -16.81
C ASP A 372 -6.90 -7.78 -18.06
N LEU A 373 -6.05 -8.78 -18.28
CA LEU A 373 -6.23 -9.78 -19.33
C LEU A 373 -6.69 -11.08 -18.69
N ARG A 374 -7.90 -11.53 -19.06
CA ARG A 374 -8.59 -12.67 -18.45
C ARG A 374 -9.01 -13.70 -19.48
N LEU A 375 -8.79 -14.98 -19.16
CA LEU A 375 -9.36 -16.12 -19.88
C LEU A 375 -10.33 -16.85 -18.96
N ASP A 376 -11.53 -17.14 -19.46
CA ASP A 376 -12.52 -17.94 -18.73
C ASP A 376 -12.56 -19.41 -19.18
N SER A 377 -13.24 -20.24 -18.39
CA SER A 377 -13.45 -21.67 -18.68
C SER A 377 -14.31 -21.92 -19.92
N GLY A 378 -14.97 -20.89 -20.47
CA GLY A 378 -15.69 -20.93 -21.74
C GLY A 378 -14.81 -20.62 -22.95
N GLY A 379 -13.52 -20.33 -22.75
CA GLY A 379 -12.58 -19.98 -23.81
C GLY A 379 -12.62 -18.51 -24.23
N LYS A 380 -13.36 -17.65 -23.52
CA LYS A 380 -13.47 -16.22 -23.82
C LYS A 380 -12.29 -15.46 -23.25
N LEU A 381 -11.58 -14.74 -24.11
CA LEU A 381 -10.54 -13.79 -23.73
C LEU A 381 -11.16 -12.39 -23.57
N ARG A 382 -10.93 -11.74 -22.42
CA ARG A 382 -11.39 -10.37 -22.14
C ARG A 382 -10.21 -9.51 -21.72
N LEU A 383 -10.10 -8.31 -22.30
CA LEU A 383 -9.23 -7.26 -21.81
C LEU A 383 -10.08 -6.16 -21.17
N GLN A 384 -9.71 -5.73 -19.98
CA GLN A 384 -10.34 -4.64 -19.25
C GLN A 384 -9.31 -3.61 -18.81
N LEU A 385 -9.66 -2.34 -18.95
CA LEU A 385 -8.89 -1.22 -18.41
C LEU A 385 -9.72 -0.55 -17.31
N GLU A 386 -9.07 -0.24 -16.20
CA GLU A 386 -9.71 0.29 -15.01
C GLU A 386 -8.88 1.39 -14.35
N ARG A 387 -9.52 2.48 -13.96
CA ARG A 387 -8.93 3.58 -13.20
C ARG A 387 -9.83 3.92 -12.02
N GLU A 388 -9.45 3.49 -10.82
CA GLU A 388 -10.24 3.73 -9.59
C GLU A 388 -9.68 4.86 -8.73
N GLY A 389 -10.56 5.68 -8.15
CA GLY A 389 -10.24 6.69 -7.16
C GLY A 389 -9.48 7.89 -7.71
N LEU A 390 -9.68 8.22 -8.99
CA LEU A 390 -9.09 9.39 -9.65
C LEU A 390 -9.49 10.67 -8.88
N PRO A 391 -8.55 11.37 -8.24
CA PRO A 391 -8.87 12.59 -7.52
C PRO A 391 -9.12 13.73 -8.51
N LEU A 392 -10.38 14.20 -8.61
CA LEU A 392 -10.74 15.37 -9.40
C LEU A 392 -10.65 16.64 -8.55
N THR A 393 -11.07 16.55 -7.29
CA THR A 393 -10.87 17.58 -6.26
C THR A 393 -10.49 16.93 -4.93
N ARG A 394 -10.39 17.71 -3.85
CA ARG A 394 -10.18 17.18 -2.49
C ARG A 394 -11.28 16.20 -2.05
N HIS A 395 -12.51 16.40 -2.52
CA HIS A 395 -13.70 15.63 -2.12
C HIS A 395 -14.33 14.83 -3.26
N LEU A 396 -14.11 15.22 -4.51
CA LEU A 396 -14.67 14.55 -5.67
C LEU A 396 -13.66 13.55 -6.26
N ARG A 397 -14.11 12.31 -6.45
CA ARG A 397 -13.36 11.24 -7.10
C ARG A 397 -14.15 10.62 -8.23
N ALA A 398 -13.45 9.97 -9.16
CA ALA A 398 -14.04 9.23 -10.25
C ALA A 398 -13.40 7.84 -10.43
N ASP A 399 -14.22 6.89 -10.84
CA ASP A 399 -13.82 5.55 -11.23
C ASP A 399 -14.23 5.33 -12.70
N LEU A 400 -13.33 4.75 -13.50
CA LEU A 400 -13.55 4.50 -14.93
C LEU A 400 -13.24 3.03 -15.23
N MET A 401 -14.09 2.37 -16.01
CA MET A 401 -13.86 1.01 -16.48
C MET A 401 -14.31 0.90 -17.93
N VAL A 402 -13.54 0.18 -18.74
CA VAL A 402 -13.92 -0.23 -20.10
C VAL A 402 -13.36 -1.60 -20.40
N ASN A 403 -14.12 -2.45 -21.09
CA ASN A 403 -13.65 -3.77 -21.50
C ASN A 403 -13.95 -4.09 -22.99
N THR A 404 -13.35 -5.17 -23.48
CA THR A 404 -13.52 -5.62 -24.88
C THR A 404 -14.90 -6.15 -25.22
N ASP A 405 -15.76 -6.36 -24.22
CA ASP A 405 -17.17 -6.73 -24.41
C ASP A 405 -18.05 -5.49 -24.66
N ARG A 406 -17.43 -4.31 -24.82
CA ARG A 406 -18.08 -3.00 -24.98
C ARG A 406 -18.88 -2.57 -23.75
N GLU A 407 -18.57 -3.14 -22.59
CA GLU A 407 -19.09 -2.63 -21.32
C GLU A 407 -18.17 -1.52 -20.84
N TYR A 408 -18.77 -0.46 -20.31
CA TYR A 408 -18.05 0.66 -19.73
C TYR A 408 -18.84 1.26 -18.58
N ARG A 409 -18.11 1.73 -17.58
CA ARG A 409 -18.67 2.34 -16.38
C ARG A 409 -17.92 3.61 -16.04
N ILE A 410 -18.67 4.64 -15.67
CA ILE A 410 -18.17 5.90 -15.15
C ILE A 410 -18.87 6.13 -13.83
N ASP A 411 -18.13 6.05 -12.73
CA ASP A 411 -18.63 6.39 -11.41
C ASP A 411 -17.99 7.70 -10.95
N SER A 412 -18.74 8.49 -10.21
CA SER A 412 -18.25 9.68 -9.53
C SER A 412 -18.83 9.72 -8.12
N TYR A 413 -18.02 10.14 -7.15
CA TYR A 413 -18.50 10.25 -5.77
C TYR A 413 -17.86 11.42 -5.03
N TYR A 414 -18.69 12.10 -4.27
CA TYR A 414 -18.33 13.25 -3.45
C TYR A 414 -18.31 12.84 -1.97
N ILE A 415 -17.11 12.87 -1.37
CA ILE A 415 -16.87 12.47 0.01
C ILE A 415 -17.41 13.53 0.97
N VAL A 416 -18.50 13.19 1.66
CA VAL A 416 -19.16 14.04 2.66
C VAL A 416 -18.63 13.76 4.06
N GLY A 417 -18.24 12.51 4.34
CA GLY A 417 -17.68 12.11 5.63
C GLY A 417 -16.75 10.91 5.50
N LYS A 418 -16.22 10.47 6.63
CA LYS A 418 -15.25 9.36 6.70
C LYS A 418 -15.75 8.06 6.03
N TYR A 419 -17.05 7.78 6.17
CA TYR A 419 -17.67 6.53 5.75
C TYR A 419 -18.80 6.74 4.73
N LEU A 420 -19.05 7.98 4.28
CA LEU A 420 -20.21 8.32 3.46
C LEU A 420 -19.80 9.27 2.34
N ALA A 421 -20.20 8.93 1.12
CA ALA A 421 -20.11 9.77 -0.06
C ALA A 421 -21.44 9.78 -0.82
N LEU A 422 -21.75 10.88 -1.49
CA LEU A 422 -22.81 10.93 -2.51
C LEU A 422 -22.23 10.38 -3.80
N ALA A 423 -22.92 9.46 -4.46
CA ALA A 423 -22.40 8.77 -5.64
C ALA A 423 -23.37 8.89 -6.81
N GLY A 424 -22.84 9.14 -7.99
CA GLY A 424 -23.56 9.07 -9.25
C GLY A 424 -22.74 8.31 -10.28
N ASN A 425 -23.40 7.49 -11.08
CA ASN A 425 -22.74 6.67 -12.08
C ASN A 425 -23.56 6.49 -13.34
N TYR A 426 -22.85 6.04 -14.37
CA TYR A 426 -23.42 5.47 -15.57
C TYR A 426 -22.75 4.12 -15.82
N ASP A 427 -23.58 3.09 -15.97
CA ASP A 427 -23.17 1.75 -16.35
C ASP A 427 -23.83 1.40 -17.69
N SER A 428 -23.06 0.82 -18.62
CA SER A 428 -23.59 0.49 -19.95
C SER A 428 -24.73 -0.53 -19.93
N ASP A 429 -24.81 -1.40 -18.91
CA ASP A 429 -25.86 -2.41 -18.79
C ASP A 429 -27.01 -1.93 -17.87
N TYR A 430 -26.73 -1.11 -16.84
CA TYR A 430 -27.73 -0.68 -15.86
C TYR A 430 -28.20 0.79 -16.00
N GLY A 431 -27.57 1.57 -16.87
CA GLY A 431 -27.91 2.97 -17.12
C GLY A 431 -27.44 3.93 -16.03
N TRP A 432 -28.17 5.04 -15.87
CA TRP A 432 -27.83 6.12 -14.94
C TRP A 432 -28.26 5.82 -13.50
N GLY A 433 -27.42 6.25 -12.57
CA GLY A 433 -27.64 6.10 -11.15
C GLY A 433 -27.26 7.29 -10.31
N ALA A 434 -28.00 7.48 -9.23
CA ALA A 434 -27.63 8.38 -8.15
C ALA A 434 -27.98 7.76 -6.79
N GLY A 435 -27.15 8.00 -5.79
CA GLY A 435 -27.36 7.50 -4.45
C GLY A 435 -26.17 7.76 -3.53
N VAL A 436 -25.87 6.78 -2.68
CA VAL A 436 -24.84 6.91 -1.64
C VAL A 436 -23.83 5.77 -1.71
N ARG A 437 -22.57 6.08 -1.40
CA ARG A 437 -21.48 5.12 -1.21
C ARG A 437 -21.06 5.11 0.25
N ILE A 438 -21.14 3.94 0.86
CA ILE A 438 -20.60 3.63 2.18
C ILE A 438 -19.24 2.97 1.99
N ILE A 439 -18.23 3.43 2.72
CA ILE A 439 -16.84 2.95 2.62
C ILE A 439 -16.41 2.51 4.03
N TYR A 440 -15.77 1.35 4.14
CA TYR A 440 -15.24 0.80 5.39
C TYR A 440 -13.82 0.27 5.23
#